data_AF-A0A2C9LA28-F1
#
_entry.id   AF-A0A2C9LA28-F1
#
_cell.length_a   1.000
_cell.length_b   1.000
_cell.length_c   1.000
_cell.angle_alpha   90.00
_cell.angle_beta   90.00
_cell.angle_gamma   90.00
#
_symmetry.space_group_name_H-M   'P 1'
#
loop_
_entity.id
_entity.type
_entity.pdbx_description
1 polymer ?
#
loop_
_entity_poly.entity_id
_entity_poly.type
_entity_poly.pdbx_seq_one_letter_code
_entity_poly.pdbx_strand_id
1 'polypeptide(L)'
;MVMRGAQALNFICSAEGKEGLDSISDSPCVNDQTALLSAQEGMGECVQKFQRVLQSAIFTAISNDEGMESVNVCSYLDLLKICTIGTLENHCGQNFGNFAKKLVDINNQQYAVDFGCGQQDRQIRSLRSRLVPLIISGVRRRR
;
A
#
# COMPACT_ATOMS: atom_id res chain seq x y z
N MET A 1 7.70 -12.46 -18.67
CA MET A 1 8.34 -11.80 -17.50
C MET A 1 8.44 -10.31 -17.83
N VAL A 2 7.41 -9.52 -17.51
CA VAL A 2 7.45 -8.07 -17.74
C VAL A 2 8.30 -7.47 -16.63
N MET A 3 9.42 -6.83 -17.00
CA MET A 3 10.34 -6.26 -16.03
C MET A 3 9.61 -5.27 -15.13
N ARG A 4 9.69 -5.47 -13.80
CA ARG A 4 9.03 -4.64 -12.76
C ARG A 4 9.37 -3.15 -12.83
N GLY A 5 10.37 -2.75 -13.62
CA GLY A 5 10.70 -1.35 -13.91
C GLY A 5 10.07 -0.77 -15.18
N ALA A 6 9.55 -1.57 -16.11
CA ALA A 6 9.10 -1.07 -17.42
C ALA A 6 7.90 -0.13 -17.33
N GLN A 7 6.94 -0.39 -16.43
CA GLN A 7 5.77 0.47 -16.26
C GLN A 7 6.13 1.78 -15.54
N ALA A 8 6.98 1.71 -14.51
CA ALA A 8 7.49 2.90 -13.84
C ALA A 8 8.33 3.77 -14.79
N LEU A 9 9.19 3.14 -15.61
CA LEU A 9 9.96 3.83 -16.65
C LEU A 9 9.06 4.46 -17.72
N ASN A 10 8.06 3.73 -18.22
CA ASN A 10 7.09 4.27 -19.18
C ASN A 10 6.35 5.49 -18.61
N PHE A 11 5.97 5.45 -17.32
CA PHE A 11 5.39 6.60 -16.65
C PHE A 11 6.36 7.77 -16.58
N ILE A 12 7.58 7.55 -16.09
CA ILE A 12 8.62 8.61 -15.98
C ILE A 12 8.90 9.26 -17.35
N CYS A 13 8.93 8.47 -18.42
CA CYS A 13 9.16 8.96 -19.78
C CYS A 13 7.93 9.61 -20.44
N SER A 14 6.74 9.47 -19.86
CA SER A 14 5.50 10.08 -20.36
C SER A 14 5.47 11.60 -20.12
N ALA A 15 4.54 12.31 -20.78
CA ALA A 15 4.35 13.74 -20.54
C ALA A 15 4.01 14.03 -19.06
N GLU A 16 3.14 13.22 -18.46
CA GLU A 16 2.78 13.34 -17.05
C GLU A 16 3.95 13.05 -16.11
N GLY A 17 4.79 12.06 -16.44
CA GLY A 17 6.00 11.76 -15.67
C GLY A 17 7.02 12.88 -15.71
N LYS A 18 7.21 13.50 -16.88
CA LYS A 18 8.11 14.66 -17.05
C LYS A 18 7.62 15.87 -16.28
N GLU A 19 6.33 16.21 -16.37
CA GLU A 19 5.74 17.28 -15.56
C GLU A 19 5.90 17.00 -14.06
N GLY A 20 5.72 15.73 -13.65
CA GLY A 20 5.98 15.29 -12.30
C GLY A 20 7.45 15.48 -11.88
N LEU A 21 8.41 15.12 -12.74
CA LEU A 21 9.83 15.34 -12.48
C LEU A 21 10.18 16.83 -12.36
N ASP A 22 9.63 17.67 -13.24
CA ASP A 22 9.82 19.12 -13.19
C ASP A 22 9.23 19.67 -11.88
N SER A 23 8.08 19.15 -11.42
CA SER A 23 7.45 19.60 -10.17
C SER A 23 8.24 19.26 -8.89
N ILE A 24 9.22 18.36 -8.98
CA ILE A 24 10.06 17.93 -7.86
C ILE A 24 11.51 18.42 -7.96
N SER A 25 11.88 19.17 -9.00
CA SER A 25 13.26 19.66 -9.19
C SER A 25 13.77 20.46 -7.99
N ASP A 26 12.86 21.19 -7.35
CA ASP A 26 13.16 22.06 -6.21
C ASP A 26 12.90 21.38 -4.86
N SER A 27 12.59 20.08 -4.87
CA SER A 27 12.36 19.31 -3.65
C SER A 27 13.60 19.30 -2.75
N PRO A 28 13.43 19.38 -1.42
CA PRO A 28 14.52 19.16 -0.47
C PRO A 28 15.27 17.85 -0.72
N CYS A 29 14.61 16.75 -1.10
CA CYS A 29 15.30 15.49 -1.34
C CYS A 29 16.09 15.43 -2.65
N VAL A 30 15.92 16.40 -3.54
CA VAL A 30 16.76 16.55 -4.74
C VAL A 30 17.99 17.42 -4.44
N ASN A 31 17.82 18.45 -3.61
CA ASN A 31 18.83 19.49 -3.42
C ASN A 31 19.58 19.40 -2.08
N ASP A 32 19.06 18.66 -1.10
CA ASP A 32 19.63 18.47 0.23
C ASP A 32 19.77 16.98 0.55
N GLN A 33 21.02 16.55 0.68
CA GLN A 33 21.36 15.18 1.03
C GLN A 33 20.84 14.78 2.42
N THR A 34 20.72 15.74 3.35
CA THR A 34 20.19 15.48 4.70
C THR A 34 18.71 15.11 4.63
N ALA A 35 17.91 15.87 3.88
CA ALA A 35 16.51 15.56 3.66
C ALA A 35 16.32 14.19 3.01
N LEU A 36 17.16 13.85 2.03
CA LEU A 36 17.15 12.53 1.38
C LEU A 36 17.46 11.40 2.39
N LEU A 37 18.48 11.57 3.23
CA LEU A 37 18.85 10.59 4.25
C LEU A 37 17.74 10.43 5.31
N SER A 38 17.17 11.53 5.80
CA SER A 38 16.04 11.46 6.75
C SER A 38 14.82 10.79 6.13
N ALA A 39 14.53 11.05 4.86
CA ALA A 39 13.48 10.34 4.14
C ALA A 39 13.76 8.83 4.05
N GLN A 40 15.01 8.44 3.74
CA GLN A 40 15.41 7.04 3.68
C GLN A 40 15.31 6.34 5.04
N GLU A 41 15.76 6.98 6.11
CA GLU A 41 15.65 6.47 7.48
C GLU A 41 14.18 6.28 7.87
N GLY A 42 13.34 7.31 7.66
CA GLY A 42 11.91 7.22 7.96
C GLY A 42 11.20 6.13 7.14
N MET A 43 11.58 5.95 5.86
CA MET A 43 11.05 4.85 5.06
C MET A 43 11.51 3.49 5.60
N GLY A 44 12.74 3.39 6.11
CA GLY A 44 13.24 2.22 6.81
C GLY A 44 12.40 1.88 8.05
N GLU A 45 12.04 2.87 8.85
CA GLU A 45 11.14 2.70 10.00
C GLU A 45 9.75 2.22 9.59
N CYS A 46 9.21 2.73 8.48
CA CYS A 46 7.94 2.26 7.93
C CYS A 46 7.98 0.75 7.59
N VAL A 47 9.06 0.29 6.95
CA VAL A 47 9.24 -1.13 6.62
C VAL A 47 9.38 -1.98 7.88
N GLN A 48 10.17 -1.54 8.86
CA GLN A 48 10.31 -2.26 10.14
C GLN A 48 8.99 -2.36 10.89
N LYS A 49 8.20 -1.27 10.93
CA LYS A 49 6.86 -1.26 11.53
C LYS A 49 5.92 -2.22 10.81
N PHE A 50 5.90 -2.19 9.49
CA PHE A 50 5.12 -3.13 8.67
C PHE A 50 5.49 -4.59 9.00
N GLN A 51 6.78 -4.93 8.98
CA GLN A 51 7.26 -6.28 9.28
C GLN A 51 6.84 -6.74 10.67
N ARG A 52 7.01 -5.88 11.69
CA ARG A 52 6.63 -6.19 13.07
C ARG A 52 5.13 -6.45 13.21
N VAL A 53 4.30 -5.60 12.62
CA VAL A 53 2.84 -5.72 12.73
C VAL A 53 2.35 -6.96 11.95
N LEU A 54 2.89 -7.20 10.75
CA LEU A 54 2.54 -8.38 9.96
C LEU A 54 2.96 -9.68 10.65
N GLN A 55 4.19 -9.75 11.18
CA GLN A 55 4.65 -10.91 11.94
C GLN A 55 3.76 -11.17 13.15
N SER A 56 3.44 -10.13 13.92
CA SER A 56 2.53 -10.25 15.07
C SER A 56 1.18 -10.84 14.66
N ALA A 57 0.58 -10.35 13.57
CA ALA A 57 -0.69 -10.84 13.06
C ALA A 57 -0.62 -12.32 12.63
N ILE A 58 0.46 -12.72 11.96
CA ILE A 58 0.70 -14.12 11.59
C ILE A 58 0.84 -14.99 12.83
N PHE A 59 1.63 -14.57 13.82
CA PHE A 59 1.77 -15.31 15.07
C PHE A 59 0.44 -15.47 15.80
N THR A 60 -0.38 -14.42 15.86
CA THR A 60 -1.73 -14.48 16.45
C THR A 60 -2.61 -15.47 15.70
N ALA A 61 -2.64 -15.44 14.37
CA ALA A 61 -3.42 -16.38 13.57
C ALA A 61 -3.01 -17.83 13.85
N ILE A 62 -1.70 -18.13 13.79
CA ILE A 62 -1.16 -19.47 14.10
C ILE A 62 -1.52 -19.91 15.53
N SER A 63 -1.40 -19.00 16.51
CA SER A 63 -1.65 -19.32 17.92
C SER A 63 -3.12 -19.60 18.20
N ASN A 64 -4.02 -18.99 17.43
CA ASN A 64 -5.47 -19.18 17.52
C ASN A 64 -5.99 -20.30 16.61
N ASP A 65 -5.10 -21.03 15.93
CA ASP A 65 -5.46 -22.03 14.90
C ASP A 65 -6.33 -21.43 13.78
N GLU A 66 -6.22 -20.12 13.56
CA GLU A 66 -6.80 -19.43 12.43
C GLU A 66 -5.84 -19.58 11.25
N GLY A 67 -6.32 -20.13 10.13
CA GLY A 67 -5.52 -20.23 8.91
C GLY A 67 -5.00 -18.85 8.46
N MET A 68 -3.88 -18.83 7.74
CA MET A 68 -3.24 -17.60 7.20
C MET A 68 -4.20 -16.67 6.42
N GLU A 69 -5.32 -17.21 5.93
CA GLU A 69 -6.38 -16.45 5.26
C GLU A 69 -7.04 -15.40 6.17
N SER A 70 -6.95 -15.52 7.50
CA SER A 70 -7.43 -14.51 8.45
C SER A 70 -6.55 -13.25 8.49
N VAL A 71 -5.30 -13.34 8.01
CA VAL A 71 -4.37 -12.20 7.96
C VAL A 71 -4.69 -11.33 6.74
N ASN A 72 -5.19 -10.13 7.00
CA ASN A 72 -5.48 -9.16 5.93
C ASN A 72 -4.21 -8.44 5.44
N VAL A 73 -3.42 -9.15 4.62
CA VAL A 73 -2.17 -8.64 4.01
C VAL A 73 -2.38 -7.30 3.29
N CYS A 74 -3.53 -7.09 2.67
CA CYS A 74 -3.83 -5.86 1.93
C CYS A 74 -3.82 -4.61 2.83
N SER A 75 -4.38 -4.71 4.04
CA SER A 75 -4.38 -3.62 5.01
C SER A 75 -2.97 -3.27 5.49
N TYR A 76 -2.09 -4.26 5.61
CA TYR A 76 -0.69 -4.03 5.98
C TYR A 76 0.10 -3.37 4.85
N LEU A 77 -0.14 -3.77 3.59
CA LEU A 77 0.45 -3.10 2.43
C LEU A 77 0.00 -1.64 2.31
N ASP A 78 -1.28 -1.35 2.61
CA ASP A 78 -1.79 0.03 2.64
C ASP A 78 -1.12 0.86 3.75
N LEU A 79 -0.92 0.27 4.94
CA LEU A 79 -0.20 0.91 6.03
C LEU A 79 1.24 1.27 5.64
N LEU A 80 1.94 0.35 4.97
CA LEU A 80 3.29 0.61 4.47
C LEU A 80 3.28 1.76 3.47
N LYS A 81 2.37 1.71 2.47
CA LYS A 81 2.22 2.76 1.46
C LYS A 81 1.96 4.15 2.08
N ILE A 82 1.01 4.23 3.01
CA ILE A 82 0.66 5.50 3.67
C ILE A 82 1.86 6.04 4.45
N CYS A 83 2.55 5.18 5.20
CA CYS A 83 3.72 5.57 5.97
C CYS A 83 4.82 6.12 5.05
N THR A 84 5.19 5.37 4.00
CA THR A 84 6.24 5.76 3.05
C THR A 84 5.91 7.09 2.36
N ILE A 85 4.68 7.28 1.89
CA ILE A 85 4.27 8.54 1.25
C ILE A 85 4.33 9.68 2.25
N GLY A 86 3.80 9.51 3.47
CA GLY A 86 3.84 10.53 4.50
C GLY A 86 5.26 10.94 4.88
N THR A 87 6.19 9.98 4.96
CA THR A 87 7.62 10.27 5.17
C THR A 87 8.18 11.12 4.02
N LEU A 88 7.88 10.77 2.78
CA LEU A 88 8.34 11.54 1.61
C LEU A 88 7.71 12.93 1.57
N GLU A 89 6.45 13.09 1.92
CA GLU A 89 5.81 14.40 2.04
C GLU A 89 6.49 15.27 3.12
N ASN A 90 6.80 14.67 4.28
CA ASN A 90 7.41 15.37 5.40
C ASN A 90 8.84 15.84 5.11
N HIS A 91 9.66 15.00 4.47
CA HIS A 91 11.09 15.30 4.25
C HIS A 91 11.38 15.88 2.86
N CYS A 92 10.64 15.46 1.84
CA CYS A 92 10.86 15.83 0.44
C CYS A 92 9.81 16.81 -0.09
N GLY A 93 8.79 17.16 0.70
CA GLY A 93 7.72 18.05 0.31
C GLY A 93 6.58 17.37 -0.45
N GLN A 94 5.45 18.07 -0.52
CA GLN A 94 4.18 17.53 -1.02
C GLN A 94 4.26 17.06 -2.48
N ASN A 95 4.94 17.79 -3.36
CA ASN A 95 5.06 17.42 -4.78
C ASN A 95 5.83 16.10 -4.95
N PHE A 96 6.88 15.89 -4.15
CA PHE A 96 7.64 14.65 -4.17
C PHE A 96 6.79 13.48 -3.68
N GLY A 97 6.02 13.67 -2.60
CA GLY A 97 5.05 12.69 -2.13
C GLY A 97 3.99 12.32 -3.19
N ASN A 98 3.44 13.33 -3.88
CA ASN A 98 2.47 13.13 -4.95
C ASN A 98 3.06 12.34 -6.14
N PHE A 99 4.29 12.68 -6.56
CA PHE A 99 4.99 11.95 -7.62
C PHE A 99 5.32 10.51 -7.21
N ALA A 100 5.87 10.34 -6.00
CA ALA A 100 6.19 9.03 -5.45
C ALA A 100 4.95 8.15 -5.28
N LYS A 101 3.81 8.71 -4.89
CA LYS A 101 2.53 7.99 -4.80
C LYS A 101 2.16 7.33 -6.13
N LYS A 102 2.31 8.03 -7.26
CA LYS A 102 2.05 7.48 -8.60
C LYS A 102 2.98 6.30 -8.91
N LEU A 103 4.27 6.44 -8.61
CA LEU A 103 5.26 5.36 -8.79
C LEU A 103 4.96 4.14 -7.90
N VAL A 104 4.60 4.38 -6.64
CA VAL A 104 4.21 3.33 -5.70
C VAL A 104 2.95 2.63 -6.17
N ASP A 105 1.96 3.37 -6.70
CA ASP A 105 0.74 2.78 -7.24
C ASP A 105 0.99 1.90 -8.45
N ILE A 106 1.84 2.34 -9.39
CA ILE A 106 2.27 1.52 -10.54
C ILE A 106 2.96 0.25 -10.06
N ASN A 107 3.93 0.36 -9.15
CA ASN A 107 4.68 -0.80 -8.65
C ASN A 107 3.80 -1.75 -7.83
N ASN A 108 2.81 -1.22 -7.09
CA ASN A 108 1.92 -2.01 -6.25
C ASN A 108 0.77 -2.66 -7.03
N GLN A 109 0.45 -2.24 -8.25
CA GLN A 109 -0.61 -2.90 -9.04
C GLN A 109 -0.36 -4.39 -9.21
N GLN A 110 0.88 -4.80 -9.47
CA GLN A 110 1.22 -6.22 -9.63
C GLN A 110 1.14 -7.00 -8.31
N TYR A 111 1.69 -6.45 -7.22
CA TYR A 111 1.53 -7.06 -5.88
C TYR A 111 0.06 -7.13 -5.48
N ALA A 112 -0.73 -6.13 -5.83
CA ALA A 112 -2.16 -6.12 -5.56
C ALA A 112 -2.89 -7.24 -6.31
N VAL A 113 -2.48 -7.61 -7.52
CA VAL A 113 -3.03 -8.78 -8.22
C VAL A 113 -2.59 -10.08 -7.53
N ASP A 114 -1.29 -10.24 -7.24
CA ASP A 114 -0.73 -11.46 -6.66
C ASP A 114 -1.35 -11.81 -5.29
N PHE A 115 -1.67 -10.79 -4.48
CA PHE A 115 -2.28 -10.96 -3.15
C PHE A 115 -3.81 -10.80 -3.12
N GLY A 116 -4.46 -10.59 -4.27
CA GLY A 116 -5.91 -10.30 -4.34
C GLY A 116 -6.29 -9.04 -3.58
N CYS A 117 -5.40 -8.05 -3.59
CA CYS A 117 -5.55 -6.71 -3.03
C CYS A 117 -5.89 -5.65 -4.09
N GLY A 118 -6.20 -6.05 -5.32
CA GLY A 118 -6.65 -5.15 -6.38
C GLY A 118 -7.96 -4.45 -5.98
N GLN A 119 -8.25 -3.27 -6.55
CA GLN A 119 -9.48 -2.54 -6.22
C GLN A 119 -10.75 -3.38 -6.43
N GLN A 120 -10.80 -4.22 -7.48
CA GLN A 120 -11.92 -5.13 -7.73
C GLN A 120 -12.05 -6.20 -6.63
N ASP A 121 -10.94 -6.83 -6.20
CA ASP A 121 -10.96 -7.84 -5.14
C ASP A 121 -11.35 -7.25 -3.77
N ARG A 122 -10.89 -6.02 -3.49
CA ARG A 122 -11.31 -5.28 -2.28
C ARG A 122 -12.81 -4.99 -2.28
N GLN A 123 -13.38 -4.61 -3.42
CA GLN A 123 -14.82 -4.42 -3.57
C GLN A 123 -15.58 -5.76 -3.38
N ILE A 124 -15.09 -6.85 -3.97
CA ILE A 124 -15.71 -8.18 -3.83
C ILE A 124 -15.66 -8.68 -2.37
N ARG A 125 -14.53 -8.53 -1.66
CA ARG A 125 -14.42 -8.88 -0.23
C ARG A 125 -15.33 -8.01 0.64
N SER A 126 -15.43 -6.71 0.36
CA SER A 126 -16.35 -5.81 1.05
C SER A 126 -17.81 -6.18 0.84
N LEU A 127 -18.19 -6.65 -0.35
CA LEU A 127 -19.54 -7.14 -0.63
C LEU A 127 -19.81 -8.47 0.08
N ARG A 128 -18.85 -9.40 0.10
CA ARG A 128 -18.97 -10.68 0.83
C ARG A 128 -19.12 -10.47 2.34
N SER A 129 -18.32 -9.59 2.95
CA SER A 129 -18.44 -9.31 4.40
C SER A 129 -19.75 -8.63 4.76
N ARG A 130 -20.36 -7.87 3.84
CA ARG A 130 -21.70 -7.28 4.02
C ARG A 130 -22.86 -8.26 3.80
N LEU A 131 -22.65 -9.37 3.12
CA LEU A 131 -23.66 -10.42 2.90
C LEU A 131 -23.73 -11.45 4.04
N VAL A 132 -22.78 -11.43 4.98
CA VAL A 132 -22.82 -12.19 6.24
C VAL A 132 -23.24 -11.22 7.35
N PRO A 133 -24.51 -10.78 7.39
CA PRO A 133 -25.55 -11.58 8.05
C PRO A 133 -26.97 -11.31 7.50
N LEU A 134 -27.42 -12.06 6.49
CA LEU A 134 -28.86 -12.09 6.15
C LEU A 134 -29.48 -13.49 6.13
N ILE A 135 -28.70 -14.55 6.42
CA ILE A 135 -29.20 -15.94 6.36
C ILE A 135 -29.63 -16.48 7.76
N ILE A 136 -29.32 -15.80 8.87
CA ILE A 136 -29.65 -16.30 10.24
C ILE A 136 -30.97 -15.72 10.80
N SER A 137 -31.73 -14.92 10.04
CA SER A 137 -33.06 -14.43 10.45
C SER A 137 -34.20 -15.16 9.74
N GLY A 138 -34.08 -16.48 9.60
CA GLY A 138 -35.16 -17.37 9.18
C GLY A 138 -36.12 -17.69 10.33
N VAL A 139 -37.00 -16.73 10.63
CA VAL A 139 -38.39 -16.90 11.08
C VAL A 139 -38.75 -18.25 11.74
N ARG A 140 -38.65 -18.32 13.08
CA ARG A 140 -39.34 -19.33 13.89
C ARG A 140 -40.75 -18.82 14.23
N ARG A 141 -41.70 -18.90 13.29
CA ARG A 141 -43.14 -18.79 13.62
C ARG A 141 -43.58 -20.09 14.28
N ARG A 142 -43.62 -20.13 15.61
CA ARG A 142 -44.42 -21.13 16.34
C ARG A 142 -45.87 -20.66 16.36
N ARG A 143 -46.76 -21.46 15.78
CA ARG A 143 -48.14 -21.60 16.28
C ARG A 143 -48.10 -22.55 17.48
#